data_AF-A0A392QMK1-F1
#
_entry.id   AF-A0A392QMK1-F1
#
_cell.length_a   1.000
_cell.length_b   1.000
_cell.length_c   1.000
_cell.angle_alpha   90.00
_cell.angle_beta   90.00
_cell.angle_gamma   90.00
#
_symmetry.space_group_name_H-M   'P 1'
#
loop_
_entity.id
_entity.type
_entity.pdbx_description
1 polymer ?
#
loop_
_entity_poly.entity_id
_entity_poly.type
_entity_poly.pdbx_seq_one_letter_code
_entity_poly.pdbx_strand_id
1 'polypeptide(L)'
;MELTDHNKESLFDGGVLAPLLHLFLHNDLQVKTVATKALRNLSSLKTNGLEMIRQRAVRPLLDLLFHHSIHTSSLWEDVAAIIMQLAASTISQDAQTPVLLLDSDDDVFNLFPLVSVTQPGVQQNIIQTFYVLCQSPSSSHIRTKLNQV
;
A
#
# COMPACT_ATOMS: atom_id res chain seq x y z
N MET A 1 -19.62 3.70 3.19
CA MET A 1 -20.01 4.20 1.86
C MET A 1 -18.81 3.99 0.96
N GLU A 2 -18.92 3.11 -0.03
CA GLU A 2 -17.86 2.89 -1.01
C GLU A 2 -18.11 3.79 -2.21
N LEU A 3 -17.06 4.40 -2.75
CA LEU A 3 -17.15 5.17 -4.00
C LEU A 3 -17.35 4.21 -5.17
N THR A 4 -18.08 4.65 -6.19
CA THR A 4 -18.07 3.97 -7.50
C THR A 4 -16.69 4.12 -8.14
N ASP A 5 -16.31 3.20 -9.03
CA ASP A 5 -15.00 3.27 -9.70
C ASP A 5 -14.85 4.56 -10.52
N HIS A 6 -15.93 5.01 -11.19
CA HIS A 6 -15.94 6.29 -11.88
C HIS A 6 -15.64 7.49 -10.96
N ASN A 7 -16.19 7.49 -9.74
CA ASN A 7 -15.92 8.56 -8.77
C ASN A 7 -14.48 8.49 -8.25
N LYS A 8 -13.94 7.28 -8.02
CA LYS A 8 -12.55 7.10 -7.60
C LYS A 8 -11.59 7.62 -8.67
N GLU A 9 -11.84 7.30 -9.93
CA GLU A 9 -11.04 7.76 -11.08
C GLU A 9 -11.14 9.28 -11.23
N SER A 10 -12.35 9.84 -11.24
CA SER A 10 -12.57 11.29 -11.38
C SER A 10 -11.91 12.12 -10.28
N LEU A 11 -11.94 11.64 -9.03
CA LEU A 11 -11.25 12.29 -7.91
C LEU A 11 -9.73 12.23 -8.08
N PHE A 12 -9.21 11.10 -8.58
CA PHE A 12 -7.78 10.91 -8.79
C PHE A 12 -7.26 11.81 -9.90
N ASP A 13 -7.97 11.87 -11.04
CA ASP A 13 -7.70 12.77 -12.16
C ASP A 13 -7.76 14.25 -11.73
N GLY A 14 -8.62 14.57 -10.76
CA GLY A 14 -8.69 15.88 -10.12
C GLY A 14 -7.51 16.22 -9.20
N GLY A 15 -6.51 15.34 -9.05
CA GLY A 15 -5.29 15.60 -8.28
C GLY A 15 -5.44 15.42 -6.76
N VAL A 16 -6.42 14.63 -6.29
CA VAL A 16 -6.70 14.45 -4.86
C VAL A 16 -5.57 13.77 -4.07
N LEU A 17 -4.66 13.05 -4.74
CA LEU A 17 -3.62 12.26 -4.07
C LEU A 17 -2.69 13.12 -3.22
N ALA A 18 -2.14 14.21 -3.78
CA ALA A 18 -1.17 15.04 -3.07
C ALA A 18 -1.75 15.68 -1.78
N PRO A 19 -2.95 16.31 -1.81
CA PRO A 19 -3.62 16.76 -0.58
C PRO A 19 -3.85 15.64 0.44
N LEU A 20 -4.26 14.45 0.02
CA LEU A 20 -4.48 13.34 0.95
C LEU A 20 -3.18 12.83 1.58
N LEU A 21 -2.09 12.76 0.83
CA LEU A 21 -0.77 12.41 1.39
C LEU A 21 -0.29 13.47 2.37
N HIS A 22 -0.54 14.75 2.11
CA HIS A 22 -0.25 15.82 3.07
C HIS A 22 -1.02 15.63 4.39
N LEU A 23 -2.32 15.32 4.32
CA LEU A 23 -3.15 15.04 5.50
C LEU A 23 -2.76 13.74 6.21
N PHE A 24 -2.35 12.71 5.47
CA PHE A 24 -1.83 11.45 6.03
C PHE A 24 -0.57 11.67 6.88
N LEU A 25 0.28 12.62 6.49
CA LEU A 25 1.49 12.97 7.23
C LEU A 25 1.24 13.94 8.40
N HIS A 26 0.00 14.38 8.59
CA HIS A 26 -0.34 15.31 9.67
C HIS A 26 -0.16 14.68 11.06
N ASN A 27 0.16 15.49 12.07
CA ASN A 27 0.39 15.03 13.44
C ASN A 27 -0.90 14.67 14.19
N ASP A 28 -2.03 15.23 13.76
CA ASP A 28 -3.34 14.91 14.30
C ASP A 28 -3.81 13.52 13.83
N LEU A 29 -4.08 12.63 14.79
CA LEU A 29 -4.47 11.25 14.53
C LEU A 29 -5.82 11.13 13.80
N GLN A 30 -6.79 12.01 14.08
CA GLN A 30 -8.09 11.98 13.41
C GLN A 30 -7.95 12.40 11.94
N VAL A 31 -7.20 13.48 11.68
CA VAL A 31 -6.88 13.93 10.31
C VAL A 31 -6.20 12.81 9.53
N LYS A 32 -5.17 12.20 10.13
CA LYS A 32 -4.45 11.06 9.54
C LYS A 32 -5.39 9.89 9.25
N THR A 33 -6.24 9.51 10.21
CA THR A 33 -7.18 8.39 10.06
C THR A 33 -8.17 8.61 8.92
N VAL A 34 -8.73 9.82 8.79
CA VAL A 34 -9.66 10.15 7.70
C VAL A 34 -8.93 10.12 6.35
N ALA A 35 -7.72 10.68 6.28
CA ALA A 35 -6.90 10.64 5.07
C ALA A 35 -6.56 9.20 4.65
N THR A 36 -6.17 8.34 5.58
CA THR A 36 -5.89 6.92 5.30
C THR A 36 -7.12 6.20 4.75
N LYS A 37 -8.30 6.42 5.32
CA LYS A 37 -9.54 5.81 4.82
C LYS A 37 -9.89 6.29 3.41
N ALA A 38 -9.63 7.56 3.09
CA ALA A 38 -9.81 8.09 1.75
C ALA A 38 -8.82 7.45 0.76
N LEU A 39 -7.53 7.37 1.13
CA LEU A 39 -6.50 6.69 0.35
C LEU A 39 -6.87 5.22 0.08
N ARG A 40 -7.35 4.49 1.10
CA ARG A 40 -7.84 3.11 0.98
C ARG A 40 -9.01 2.95 0.01
N ASN A 41 -9.93 3.92 -0.02
CA ASN A 41 -11.02 3.89 -1.00
C ASN A 41 -10.49 4.07 -2.41
N LEU A 42 -9.56 5.01 -2.62
CA LEU A 42 -8.99 5.31 -3.93
C LEU A 42 -8.10 4.17 -4.45
N SER A 43 -7.27 3.56 -3.59
CA SER A 43 -6.36 2.47 -3.97
C SER A 43 -7.07 1.18 -4.36
N SER A 44 -8.35 1.01 -4.01
CA SER A 44 -9.15 -0.15 -4.42
C SER A 44 -9.36 -0.25 -5.94
N LEU A 45 -9.24 0.86 -6.66
CA LEU A 45 -9.26 0.89 -8.12
C LEU A 45 -7.82 0.70 -8.65
N LYS A 46 -7.61 -0.30 -9.52
CA LYS A 46 -6.26 -0.67 -9.99
C LYS A 46 -5.51 0.45 -10.70
N THR A 47 -6.20 1.26 -11.50
CA THR A 47 -5.60 2.40 -12.23
C THR A 47 -5.06 3.45 -11.25
N ASN A 48 -5.87 3.82 -10.26
CA ASN A 48 -5.44 4.69 -9.16
C ASN A 48 -4.27 4.08 -8.39
N GLY A 49 -4.33 2.79 -8.06
CA GLY A 49 -3.25 2.10 -7.36
C GLY A 49 -1.92 2.18 -8.10
N LEU A 50 -1.92 1.99 -9.43
CA LEU A 50 -0.73 2.17 -10.26
C LEU A 50 -0.20 3.60 -10.23
N GLU A 51 -1.08 4.58 -10.34
CA GLU A 51 -0.67 5.99 -10.28
C GLU A 51 -0.14 6.39 -8.90
N MET A 52 -0.70 5.84 -7.82
CA MET A 52 -0.15 6.04 -6.46
C MET A 52 1.28 5.55 -6.36
N ILE A 53 1.60 4.39 -6.95
CA ILE A 53 2.97 3.86 -6.97
C ILE A 53 3.88 4.79 -7.79
N ARG A 54 3.45 5.17 -9.01
CA ARG A 54 4.21 6.08 -9.90
C ARG A 54 4.48 7.44 -9.26
N GLN A 55 3.54 7.96 -8.48
CA GLN A 55 3.64 9.22 -7.76
C GLN A 55 4.31 9.07 -6.38
N ARG A 56 4.97 7.94 -6.10
CA ARG A 56 5.77 7.68 -4.89
C ARG A 56 4.98 7.74 -3.58
N ALA A 57 3.68 7.42 -3.60
CA ALA A 57 2.84 7.38 -2.41
C ALA A 57 3.19 6.22 -1.46
N VAL A 58 3.89 5.20 -1.95
CA VAL A 58 4.19 3.96 -1.20
C VAL A 58 5.10 4.22 -0.02
N ARG A 59 6.12 5.08 -0.17
CA ARG A 59 7.14 5.27 0.87
C ARG A 59 6.56 5.78 2.20
N PRO A 60 5.75 6.85 2.24
CA PRO A 60 5.07 7.28 3.47
C PRO A 60 4.22 6.19 4.15
N LEU A 61 3.58 5.33 3.36
CA LEU A 61 2.75 4.24 3.87
C LEU A 61 3.59 3.15 4.53
N LEU A 62 4.68 2.74 3.88
CA LEU A 62 5.64 1.78 4.43
C LEU A 62 6.32 2.34 5.69
N ASP A 63 6.76 3.59 5.67
CA ASP A 63 7.37 4.23 6.83
C ASP A 63 6.44 4.19 8.05
N LEU A 64 5.12 4.34 7.87
CA LEU A 64 4.16 4.20 8.97
C LEU A 64 4.10 2.78 9.53
N LEU A 65 4.07 1.76 8.66
CA LEU A 65 4.07 0.35 9.08
C LEU A 65 5.39 -0.06 9.76
N PHE A 66 6.50 0.56 9.41
CA PHE A 66 7.81 0.26 10.00
C PHE A 66 8.03 0.98 11.34
N HIS A 67 7.34 2.09 11.59
CA HIS A 67 7.38 2.79 12.87
C HIS A 67 6.53 2.07 13.93
N HIS A 68 7.20 1.25 14.74
CA HIS A 68 6.64 0.46 15.85
C HIS A 68 5.99 1.27 17.00
N SER A 69 5.93 2.60 16.92
CA SER A 69 5.47 3.44 18.04
C SER A 69 3.97 3.76 18.02
N ILE A 70 3.26 3.49 16.92
CA ILE A 70 1.83 3.86 16.76
C ILE A 70 0.99 2.61 16.52
N HIS A 71 0.71 1.82 17.56
CA HIS A 71 -0.18 0.67 17.48
C HIS A 71 -1.68 1.07 17.59
N THR A 72 -2.13 2.03 16.79
CA THR A 72 -3.59 2.21 16.61
C THR A 72 -4.08 1.16 15.62
N SER A 73 -4.75 0.13 16.14
CA SER A 73 -5.18 -1.08 15.41
C SER A 73 -5.78 -0.81 14.04
N SER A 74 -6.76 0.10 13.96
CA SER A 74 -7.49 0.40 12.73
C SER A 74 -6.66 1.12 11.67
N LEU A 75 -5.76 2.03 12.07
CA LEU A 75 -4.92 2.77 11.13
C LEU A 75 -3.91 1.85 10.44
N TRP A 76 -3.27 0.96 11.21
CA TRP A 76 -2.32 -0.01 10.66
C TRP A 76 -3.00 -0.98 9.70
N GLU A 77 -4.19 -1.46 10.06
CA GLU A 77 -4.96 -2.32 9.18
C GLU A 77 -5.37 -1.61 7.88
N ASP A 78 -5.81 -0.35 7.96
CA ASP A 78 -6.13 0.45 6.78
C ASP A 78 -4.90 0.67 5.89
N VAL A 79 -3.72 0.94 6.47
CA VAL A 79 -2.47 1.11 5.71
C VAL A 79 -2.00 -0.20 5.08
N ALA A 80 -2.04 -1.31 5.82
CA ALA A 80 -1.71 -2.63 5.29
C ALA A 80 -2.65 -3.03 4.13
N ALA A 81 -3.94 -2.70 4.25
CA ALA A 81 -4.91 -2.91 3.18
C ALA A 81 -4.60 -2.06 1.94
N ILE A 82 -4.15 -0.79 2.11
CA ILE A 82 -3.67 0.03 0.98
C ILE A 82 -2.50 -0.68 0.29
N ILE A 83 -1.46 -1.07 1.04
CA ILE A 83 -0.27 -1.75 0.48
C ILE A 83 -0.66 -3.00 -0.32
N MET A 84 -1.60 -3.81 0.20
CA MET A 84 -2.11 -4.99 -0.50
C MET A 84 -2.83 -4.64 -1.81
N GLN A 85 -3.67 -3.60 -1.82
CA GLN A 85 -4.36 -3.14 -3.03
C GLN A 85 -3.39 -2.57 -4.07
N LEU A 86 -2.36 -1.85 -3.64
CA LEU A 86 -1.29 -1.37 -4.52
C LEU A 86 -0.53 -2.56 -5.12
N ALA A 87 -0.19 -3.59 -4.33
CA ALA A 87 0.40 -4.82 -4.84
C ALA A 87 -0.49 -5.47 -5.91
N ALA A 88 -1.79 -5.57 -5.66
CA ALA A 88 -2.74 -6.19 -6.59
C ALA A 88 -2.84 -5.42 -7.93
N SER A 89 -2.57 -4.12 -7.90
CA SER A 89 -2.52 -3.27 -9.08
C SER A 89 -1.32 -3.60 -9.98
N THR A 90 -0.26 -4.23 -9.45
CA THR A 90 0.95 -4.60 -10.21
C THR A 90 0.84 -5.90 -11.02
N ILE A 91 -0.21 -6.72 -10.82
CA ILE A 91 -0.36 -8.03 -11.50
C ILE A 91 -0.59 -7.88 -13.02
N SER A 92 -1.32 -6.83 -13.43
CA SER A 92 -1.78 -6.67 -14.83
C SER A 92 -0.96 -5.60 -15.54
N GLN A 93 0.26 -5.92 -15.93
CA GLN A 93 1.11 -5.00 -16.70
C GLN A 93 1.19 -5.49 -18.16
N ASP A 94 0.38 -4.89 -19.03
CA ASP A 94 0.60 -4.85 -20.50
C ASP A 94 1.64 -3.77 -20.88
N ALA A 95 2.29 -3.14 -19.90
CA ALA A 95 3.23 -2.05 -20.11
C ALA A 95 4.68 -2.55 -20.24
N GLN A 96 5.46 -1.91 -21.13
CA GLN A 96 6.89 -2.21 -21.34
C GLN A 96 7.78 -2.05 -20.09
N THR A 97 7.29 -1.38 -19.03
CA THR A 97 8.07 -1.16 -17.79
C THR A 97 7.26 -1.59 -16.58
N PRO A 98 7.67 -2.64 -15.86
CA PRO A 98 6.95 -3.12 -14.69
C PRO A 98 7.02 -2.07 -13.58
N VAL A 99 5.85 -1.75 -13.01
CA VAL A 99 5.74 -0.91 -11.81
C VAL A 99 6.02 -1.79 -10.59
N LEU A 100 7.09 -1.48 -9.86
CA LEU A 100 7.48 -2.18 -8.63
C LEU A 100 6.84 -1.49 -7.43
N LEU A 101 6.27 -2.26 -6.50
CA LEU A 101 5.75 -1.73 -5.24
C LEU A 101 6.87 -1.53 -4.21
N LEU A 102 7.79 -2.50 -4.14
CA LEU A 102 8.91 -2.51 -3.20
C LEU A 102 10.17 -2.24 -4.03
N ASP A 103 10.77 -1.08 -3.82
CA ASP A 103 11.88 -0.58 -4.63
C ASP A 103 13.25 -0.93 -4.02
N SER A 104 13.29 -1.43 -2.78
CA SER A 104 14.52 -1.83 -2.09
C SER A 104 14.40 -3.19 -1.40
N ASP A 105 15.53 -3.87 -1.24
CA ASP A 105 15.65 -5.10 -0.45
C ASP A 105 15.16 -4.87 1.00
N ASP A 106 15.49 -3.70 1.57
CA ASP A 106 15.10 -3.32 2.92
C ASP A 106 13.58 -3.27 3.09
N ASP A 107 12.82 -2.91 2.05
CA ASP A 107 11.35 -2.90 2.13
C ASP A 107 10.80 -4.31 2.35
N VAL A 108 11.38 -5.33 1.71
CA VAL A 108 11.00 -6.74 1.91
C VAL A 108 11.37 -7.19 3.33
N PHE A 109 12.60 -6.91 3.76
CA PHE A 109 13.11 -7.30 5.09
C PHE A 109 12.38 -6.62 6.24
N ASN A 110 11.90 -5.39 6.06
CA ASN A 110 11.14 -4.67 7.08
C ASN A 110 9.65 -5.02 7.07
N LEU A 111 9.07 -5.33 5.90
CA LEU A 111 7.65 -5.64 5.78
C LEU A 111 7.32 -7.08 6.19
N PHE A 112 8.18 -8.05 5.86
CA PHE A 112 7.89 -9.47 6.14
C PHE A 112 7.74 -9.82 7.63
N PRO A 113 8.57 -9.31 8.57
CA PRO A 113 8.42 -9.59 10.00
C PRO A 113 7.05 -9.19 10.56
N LEU A 114 6.35 -8.23 9.92
CA LEU A 114 5.01 -7.82 10.33
C LEU A 114 3.98 -8.96 10.22
N VAL A 115 4.25 -10.05 9.50
CA VAL A 115 3.38 -11.24 9.50
C VAL A 115 3.25 -11.87 10.89
N SER A 116 4.31 -11.80 11.70
CA SER A 116 4.38 -12.53 12.98
C SER A 116 3.99 -11.70 14.20
N VAL A 117 4.07 -10.38 14.11
CA VAL A 117 3.98 -9.45 15.26
C VAL A 117 2.69 -8.62 15.25
N THR A 118 1.79 -8.85 14.29
CA THR A 118 0.66 -7.95 14.06
C THR A 118 -0.70 -8.59 14.30
N GLN A 119 -1.72 -7.74 14.36
CA GLN A 119 -3.12 -8.15 14.50
C GLN A 119 -3.58 -8.93 13.26
N PRO A 120 -4.60 -9.81 13.38
CA PRO A 120 -5.01 -10.69 12.29
C PRO A 120 -5.29 -9.99 10.95
N GLY A 121 -5.90 -8.79 10.98
CA GLY A 121 -6.17 -8.01 9.77
C GLY A 121 -4.91 -7.48 9.09
N VAL A 122 -3.94 -6.99 9.85
CA VAL A 122 -2.64 -6.56 9.31
C VAL A 122 -1.89 -7.77 8.76
N GLN A 123 -1.78 -8.84 9.55
CA GLN A 123 -1.13 -10.10 9.15
C GLN A 123 -1.70 -10.61 7.81
N GLN A 124 -3.03 -10.70 7.69
CA GLN A 124 -3.69 -11.15 6.48
C GLN A 124 -3.33 -10.26 5.27
N ASN A 125 -3.36 -8.94 5.43
CA ASN A 125 -3.01 -8.01 4.35
C ASN A 125 -1.53 -8.13 3.94
N ILE A 126 -0.60 -8.30 4.89
CA ILE A 126 0.82 -8.48 4.58
C ILE A 126 1.07 -9.81 3.85
N ILE A 127 0.49 -10.92 4.32
CA ILE A 127 0.59 -12.22 3.64
C ILE A 127 0.05 -12.11 2.22
N GLN A 128 -1.14 -11.50 2.06
CA GLN A 128 -1.76 -11.32 0.75
C GLN A 128 -0.92 -10.45 -0.17
N THR A 129 -0.28 -9.40 0.36
CA THR A 129 0.66 -8.54 -0.37
C THR A 129 1.78 -9.40 -0.97
N PHE A 130 2.48 -10.21 -0.17
CA PHE A 130 3.56 -11.05 -0.68
C PHE A 130 3.08 -12.13 -1.64
N TYR A 131 1.92 -12.74 -1.38
CA TYR A 131 1.31 -13.70 -2.29
C TYR A 131 1.06 -13.09 -3.68
N VAL A 132 0.50 -11.89 -3.72
CA VAL A 132 0.23 -11.11 -4.93
C VAL A 132 1.52 -10.71 -5.64
N LEU A 133 2.53 -10.23 -4.89
CA LEU A 133 3.84 -9.88 -5.47
C LEU A 133 4.57 -11.11 -6.04
N CYS A 134 4.33 -12.30 -5.50
CA CYS A 134 4.83 -13.56 -6.07
C CYS A 134 4.16 -13.95 -7.41
N GLN A 135 3.10 -13.24 -7.81
CA GLN A 135 2.40 -13.37 -9.08
C GLN A 135 2.64 -12.19 -10.02
N SER A 136 3.31 -11.13 -9.55
CA SER A 136 3.61 -9.95 -10.35
C SER A 136 4.94 -10.11 -11.11
N PRO A 137 5.31 -9.17 -11.99
CA PRO A 137 6.62 -9.14 -12.63
C PRO A 137 7.81 -9.17 -11.64
N SER A 138 7.61 -8.78 -10.38
CA SER A 138 8.61 -8.79 -9.32
C SER A 138 8.84 -10.17 -8.68
N SER A 139 8.10 -11.21 -9.11
CA SER A 139 8.03 -12.51 -8.43
C SER A 139 9.38 -13.18 -8.17
N SER A 140 10.31 -13.15 -9.14
CA SER A 140 11.63 -13.75 -8.96
C SER A 140 12.42 -13.05 -7.86
N HIS A 141 12.43 -11.72 -7.84
CA HIS A 141 13.11 -10.92 -6.82
C HIS A 141 12.50 -11.19 -5.43
N ILE A 142 11.18 -11.12 -5.32
CA ILE A 142 10.46 -11.31 -4.06
C ILE A 142 10.70 -12.71 -3.49
N ARG A 143 10.62 -13.76 -4.30
CA ARG A 143 10.90 -15.14 -3.85
C ARG A 143 12.32 -15.32 -3.35
N THR A 144 13.30 -14.76 -4.06
CA THR A 144 14.71 -14.82 -3.64
C THR A 144 14.90 -14.12 -2.30
N LYS A 145 14.28 -12.96 -2.09
CA LYS A 145 14.41 -12.20 -0.84
C LYS A 145 13.70 -12.88 0.33
N LEU A 146 12.51 -13.44 0.13
CA LEU A 146 11.79 -14.18 1.17
C LEU A 146 12.56 -15.42 1.66
N ASN A 147 13.41 -16.04 0.83
CA ASN A 147 14.28 -17.14 1.26
C ASN A 147 15.49 -16.69 2.11
N GLN A 148 15.71 -15.38 2.24
CA GLN A 148 16.82 -14.78 3.01
C GLN A 148 16.35 -14.22 4.36
N VAL A 149 15.03 -14.17 4.60
CA VAL A 149 14.41 -13.63 5.82
C VAL A 149 14.20 -14.74 6.85
#